data_AF-T1JH90-F1
#
_entry.id   AF-T1JH90-F1
#
_cell.length_a   1.000
_cell.length_b   1.000
_cell.length_c   1.000
_cell.angle_alpha   90.00
_cell.angle_beta   90.00
_cell.angle_gamma   90.00
#
_symmetry.space_group_name_H-M   'P 1'
#
loop_
_entity.id
_entity.type
_entity.pdbx_description
1 polymer ?
#
loop_
_entity_poly.entity_id
_entity_poly.type
_entity_poly.pdbx_seq_one_letter_code
_entity_poly.pdbx_strand_id
1 'polypeptide(L)'
;VHFNVSIRLEDCPKISKQSHIFSLYPVGLSEAVQIQLETLCDCDCELPPQAEMNSARCSYAGSYECGVCNCHGDHFGRLCNCSSNSTAEELLTNNLSCKKDGIGEACSGRGDCVCGECQCHQRTNTQEVVDGQYCHCDNFTCPRDEKQRMCGGPERGFCSCKKCVCEKGWTDEDNACTCTTDDSACLDKKGGVCNGNGICSCGQCKCLETDRGRYEGQLCEDCPDCGGKCDDLRPCVECQIWQSGEYNEDACRNNCTVEIMTQTSLPEALCIFTDKDGCTFRFSYSLDASNKTTIYVLDTKDCPQPANVMAIIIGVAGGILIAGILLALIVRLFFFFKDRRDYARFLEQVKATTWGQEENPIYKAAISNYTNPTYGTAKPVQ
;
A
#
# COMPACT_ATOMS: atom_id res chain seq x y z
N VAL A 1 62.05 51.52 31.41
CA VAL A 1 60.75 51.33 30.72
C VAL A 1 60.95 50.24 29.67
N HIS A 2 60.03 49.30 29.54
CA HIS A 2 60.11 48.24 28.53
C HIS A 2 58.97 48.43 27.54
N PHE A 3 59.29 48.33 26.26
CA PHE A 3 58.30 48.38 25.17
C PHE A 3 58.25 47.01 24.50
N ASN A 4 57.05 46.53 24.24
CA ASN A 4 56.82 45.33 23.43
C ASN A 4 56.32 45.78 22.06
N VAL A 5 57.04 45.39 21.01
CA VAL A 5 56.75 45.81 19.64
C VAL A 5 56.49 44.55 18.82
N SER A 6 55.27 44.43 18.28
CA SER A 6 54.88 43.36 17.35
C SER A 6 54.83 43.89 15.93
N ILE A 7 55.54 43.23 15.01
CA ILE A 7 55.54 43.56 13.59
C ILE A 7 54.77 42.45 12.86
N ARG A 8 53.85 42.83 11.98
CA ARG A 8 53.04 41.91 11.17
C ARG A 8 53.05 42.40 9.73
N LEU A 9 53.34 41.51 8.79
CA LEU A 9 53.08 41.78 7.37
C LEU A 9 51.59 41.60 7.09
N GLU A 10 51.02 42.56 6.38
CA GLU A 10 49.65 42.45 5.85
C GLU A 10 49.62 41.66 4.55
N ASP A 11 50.61 41.90 3.67
CA ASP A 11 50.75 41.23 2.38
C ASP A 11 52.22 40.92 2.05
N CYS A 12 52.43 39.92 1.19
CA CYS A 12 53.76 39.62 0.65
C CYS A 12 54.19 40.68 -0.39
N PRO A 13 55.39 41.28 -0.26
CA PRO A 13 55.89 42.22 -1.26
C PRO A 13 56.05 41.54 -2.62
N LYS A 14 55.73 42.25 -3.71
CA LYS A 14 55.87 41.73 -5.10
C LYS A 14 57.31 41.39 -5.53
N ILE A 15 58.30 41.76 -4.72
CA ILE A 15 59.72 41.49 -4.96
C ILE A 15 60.19 40.66 -3.76
N SER A 16 60.28 39.33 -3.93
CA SER A 16 60.45 38.37 -2.82
C SER A 16 61.79 38.42 -2.08
N LYS A 17 62.67 39.39 -2.39
CA LYS A 17 64.03 39.50 -1.82
C LYS A 17 64.46 40.93 -1.45
N GLN A 18 63.52 41.81 -1.12
CA GLN A 18 63.89 43.11 -0.54
C GLN A 18 63.98 43.01 0.98
N SER A 19 65.18 43.28 1.52
CA SER A 19 65.37 43.55 2.94
C SER A 19 64.88 44.96 3.26
N HIS A 20 63.87 45.08 4.12
CA HIS A 20 63.36 46.38 4.58
C HIS A 20 64.06 46.78 5.87
N ILE A 21 64.62 47.99 5.91
CA ILE A 21 65.34 48.49 7.08
C ILE A 21 64.59 49.71 7.63
N PHE A 22 64.21 49.65 8.90
CA PHE A 22 63.64 50.78 9.62
C PHE A 22 64.21 50.87 11.03
N SER A 23 64.04 52.02 11.69
CA SER A 23 64.62 52.28 13.01
C SER A 23 63.57 52.73 13.99
N LEU A 24 63.62 52.21 15.21
CA LEU A 24 62.83 52.66 16.34
C LEU A 24 63.73 53.49 17.25
N TYR A 25 63.32 54.73 17.53
CA TYR A 25 64.08 55.63 18.39
C TYR A 25 63.15 56.41 19.31
N PRO A 26 63.52 56.62 20.58
CA PRO A 26 62.80 57.52 21.47
C PRO A 26 63.02 58.98 21.06
N VAL A 27 61.95 59.77 21.10
CA VAL A 27 62.01 61.20 20.74
C VAL A 27 62.93 61.95 21.71
N GLY A 28 63.95 62.62 21.17
CA GLY A 28 64.89 63.45 21.95
C GLY A 28 66.19 62.76 22.37
N LEU A 29 66.44 61.50 21.95
CA LEU A 29 67.71 60.81 22.14
C LEU A 29 68.33 60.45 20.79
N SER A 30 69.65 60.30 20.74
CA SER A 30 70.42 59.95 19.54
C SER A 30 70.54 58.45 19.29
N GLU A 31 70.10 57.62 20.25
CA GLU A 31 70.17 56.17 20.16
C GLU A 31 68.95 55.61 19.41
N ALA A 32 69.17 54.66 18.52
CA ALA A 32 68.13 54.02 17.74
C ALA A 32 68.37 52.51 17.65
N VAL A 33 67.28 51.73 17.56
CA VAL A 33 67.30 50.30 17.29
C VAL A 33 66.96 50.09 15.82
N GLN A 34 67.90 49.55 15.05
CA GLN A 34 67.69 49.24 13.64
C GLN A 34 67.11 47.83 13.50
N ILE A 35 66.05 47.69 12.72
CA ILE A 35 65.37 46.43 12.44
C ILE A 35 65.51 46.16 10.94
N GLN A 36 66.17 45.05 10.61
CA GLN A 36 66.24 44.49 9.27
C GLN A 36 65.19 43.39 9.15
N LEU A 37 64.19 43.63 8.30
CA LEU A 37 63.10 42.71 8.02
C LEU A 37 63.36 42.00 6.69
N GLU A 38 63.46 40.68 6.76
CA GLU A 38 63.53 39.79 5.60
C GLU A 38 62.23 39.03 5.47
N THR A 39 61.59 39.11 4.31
CA THR A 39 60.29 38.49 4.04
C THR A 39 60.48 37.11 3.42
N LEU A 40 59.79 36.10 3.96
CA LEU A 40 59.78 34.74 3.43
C LEU A 40 58.43 34.49 2.74
N CYS A 41 58.38 34.74 1.43
CA CYS A 41 57.17 34.60 0.62
C CYS A 41 57.23 33.44 -0.37
N ASP A 42 58.43 32.99 -0.74
CA ASP A 42 58.66 31.88 -1.66
C ASP A 42 58.82 30.58 -0.88
N CYS A 43 58.49 29.46 -1.52
CA CYS A 43 58.78 28.13 -0.97
C CYS A 43 60.15 27.64 -1.44
N ASP A 44 60.87 26.91 -0.59
CA ASP A 44 62.19 26.34 -0.95
C ASP A 44 62.13 25.44 -2.20
N CYS A 45 60.97 24.81 -2.47
CA CYS A 45 60.72 23.97 -3.64
C CYS A 45 60.46 24.73 -4.95
N GLU A 46 60.32 26.05 -4.90
CA GLU A 46 60.26 26.94 -6.07
C GLU A 46 61.66 27.37 -6.51
N LEU A 47 62.68 27.09 -5.70
CA LEU A 47 64.05 27.49 -5.94
C LEU A 47 64.88 26.35 -6.58
N PRO A 48 65.84 26.66 -7.46
CA PRO A 48 66.82 25.68 -7.91
C PRO A 48 67.64 25.13 -6.73
N PRO A 49 68.01 23.84 -6.72
CA PRO A 49 67.86 22.85 -7.79
C PRO A 49 66.53 22.06 -7.75
N GLN A 50 65.62 22.36 -6.83
CA GLN A 50 64.37 21.60 -6.66
C GLN A 50 63.36 21.94 -7.76
N ALA A 51 63.31 23.21 -8.16
CA ALA A 51 62.58 23.63 -9.35
C ALA A 51 63.33 23.22 -10.62
N GLU A 52 62.67 22.46 -11.48
CA GLU A 52 63.19 22.03 -12.77
C GLU A 52 62.63 22.91 -13.88
N MET A 53 63.43 23.86 -14.37
CA MET A 53 63.06 24.66 -15.55
C MET A 53 62.95 23.79 -16.80
N ASN A 54 61.90 24.00 -17.60
CA ASN A 54 61.62 23.23 -18.81
C ASN A 54 61.63 21.71 -18.55
N SER A 55 60.99 21.28 -17.46
CA SER A 55 60.97 19.87 -17.05
C SER A 55 60.24 19.02 -18.09
N ALA A 56 60.76 17.80 -18.32
CA ALA A 56 60.11 16.78 -19.13
C ALA A 56 58.71 16.41 -18.57
N ARG A 57 58.49 16.57 -17.26
CA ARG A 57 57.20 16.34 -16.60
C ARG A 57 56.14 17.36 -17.01
N CYS A 58 56.57 18.55 -17.42
CA CYS A 58 55.74 19.64 -17.88
C CYS A 58 55.85 19.82 -19.40
N SER A 59 56.03 18.71 -20.12
CA SER A 59 56.13 18.66 -21.58
C SER A 59 57.19 19.60 -22.18
N TYR A 60 58.25 19.92 -21.43
CA TYR A 60 59.28 20.91 -21.79
C TYR A 60 58.74 22.33 -22.05
N ALA A 61 57.48 22.58 -21.70
CA ALA A 61 56.75 23.84 -21.91
C ALA A 61 56.42 24.55 -20.59
N GLY A 62 57.08 24.16 -19.50
CA GLY A 62 56.89 24.75 -18.18
C GLY A 62 57.97 24.33 -17.20
N SER A 63 57.97 24.97 -16.03
CA SER A 63 58.84 24.62 -14.90
C SER A 63 58.09 23.72 -13.92
N TYR A 64 58.74 22.66 -13.44
CA TYR A 64 58.17 21.80 -12.39
C TYR A 64 58.63 22.29 -11.03
N GLU A 65 57.71 22.84 -10.24
CA GLU A 65 57.98 23.46 -8.94
C GLU A 65 56.94 23.00 -7.92
N CYS A 66 57.39 22.65 -6.71
CA CYS A 66 56.53 22.20 -5.60
C CYS A 66 55.47 21.12 -5.94
N GLY A 67 55.76 20.26 -6.92
CA GLY A 67 54.86 19.16 -7.32
C GLY A 67 53.86 19.50 -8.44
N VAL A 68 53.86 20.74 -8.93
CA VAL A 68 52.99 21.22 -10.01
C VAL A 68 53.80 21.77 -11.18
N CYS A 69 53.16 21.90 -12.34
CA CYS A 69 53.76 22.52 -13.51
C CYS A 69 53.31 23.98 -13.64
N ASN A 70 54.27 24.89 -13.74
CA ASN A 70 54.06 26.29 -14.08
C ASN A 70 54.36 26.49 -15.56
N CYS A 71 53.31 26.63 -16.38
CA CYS A 71 53.42 26.63 -17.83
C CYS A 71 53.94 27.96 -18.38
N HIS A 72 54.81 27.89 -19.38
CA HIS A 72 55.39 29.03 -20.05
C HIS A 72 54.62 29.41 -21.31
N GLY A 73 54.55 30.70 -21.62
CA GLY A 73 53.95 31.19 -22.86
C GLY A 73 52.44 30.96 -22.93
N ASP A 74 51.97 30.37 -24.02
CA ASP A 74 50.56 30.07 -24.28
C ASP A 74 50.19 28.60 -23.99
N HIS A 75 51.05 27.88 -23.29
CA HIS A 75 50.80 26.52 -22.83
C HIS A 75 49.97 26.50 -21.54
N PHE A 76 49.09 25.51 -21.41
CA PHE A 76 48.22 25.35 -20.25
C PHE A 76 47.88 23.87 -20.02
N GLY A 77 47.15 23.64 -18.94
CA GLY A 77 46.83 22.30 -18.44
C GLY A 77 47.85 21.83 -17.40
N ARG A 78 47.50 20.76 -16.68
CA ARG A 78 48.28 20.26 -15.55
C ARG A 78 49.73 19.90 -15.89
N LEU A 79 49.99 19.49 -17.13
CA LEU A 79 51.31 19.08 -17.62
C LEU A 79 51.83 20.01 -18.74
N CYS A 80 51.21 21.17 -18.96
CA CYS A 80 51.57 22.12 -20.03
C CYS A 80 51.57 21.53 -21.45
N ASN A 81 50.82 20.46 -21.67
CA ASN A 81 50.75 19.73 -22.94
C ASN A 81 49.75 20.35 -23.93
N CYS A 82 48.89 21.27 -23.50
CA CYS A 82 48.00 22.01 -24.39
C CYS A 82 48.55 23.39 -24.69
N SER A 83 48.27 23.90 -25.89
CA SER A 83 48.58 25.26 -26.33
C SER A 83 47.33 25.90 -26.91
N SER A 84 47.26 27.23 -26.84
CA SER A 84 46.19 28.02 -27.44
C SER A 84 46.05 27.82 -28.96
N ASN A 85 47.12 27.34 -29.63
CA ASN A 85 47.17 27.03 -31.05
C ASN A 85 46.98 25.52 -31.36
N SER A 86 46.33 24.77 -30.47
CA SER A 86 46.07 23.34 -30.67
C SER A 86 45.26 23.04 -31.93
N THR A 87 45.55 21.91 -32.56
CA THR A 87 44.85 21.43 -33.76
C THR A 87 43.42 20.99 -33.45
N ALA A 88 42.55 20.95 -34.47
CA ALA A 88 41.17 20.49 -34.32
C ALA A 88 41.06 19.03 -33.81
N GLU A 89 42.02 18.19 -34.16
CA GLU A 89 42.08 16.80 -33.69
C GLU A 89 42.41 16.72 -32.20
N GLU A 90 43.40 17.48 -31.72
CA GLU A 90 43.76 17.56 -30.29
C GLU A 90 42.61 18.10 -29.45
N LEU A 91 41.89 19.11 -29.95
CA LEU A 91 40.69 19.65 -29.30
C LEU A 91 39.59 18.59 -29.17
N LEU A 92 39.41 17.74 -30.20
CA LEU A 92 38.43 16.65 -30.17
C LEU A 92 38.83 15.57 -29.16
N THR A 93 40.10 15.16 -29.13
CA THR A 93 40.63 14.16 -28.19
C THR A 93 40.56 14.65 -26.75
N ASN A 94 40.88 15.93 -26.51
CA ASN A 94 40.74 16.54 -25.19
C ASN A 94 39.29 16.55 -24.73
N ASN A 95 38.35 16.92 -25.61
CA ASN A 95 36.93 16.90 -25.28
C ASN A 95 36.41 15.49 -24.97
N LEU A 96 36.85 14.48 -25.73
CA LEU A 96 36.53 13.08 -25.48
C LEU A 96 37.06 12.59 -24.12
N SER A 97 38.24 13.05 -23.70
CA SER A 97 38.85 12.69 -22.41
C SER A 97 38.05 13.21 -21.21
N CYS A 98 37.25 14.26 -21.41
CA CYS A 98 36.34 14.82 -20.41
C CYS A 98 34.96 14.13 -20.37
N LYS A 99 34.72 13.11 -21.18
CA LYS A 99 33.46 12.34 -21.19
C LYS A 99 33.66 11.01 -20.50
N LYS A 100 32.76 10.68 -19.57
CA LYS A 100 32.76 9.37 -18.92
C LYS A 100 32.48 8.29 -19.97
N ASP A 101 33.38 7.32 -20.09
CA ASP A 101 33.33 6.25 -21.11
C ASP A 101 33.25 6.77 -22.56
N GLY A 102 33.65 8.03 -22.82
CA GLY A 102 33.53 8.68 -24.13
C GLY A 102 32.10 9.04 -24.55
N ILE A 103 31.11 8.84 -23.68
CA ILE A 103 29.68 9.00 -23.98
C ILE A 103 29.11 10.19 -23.20
N GLY A 104 28.16 10.89 -23.82
CA GLY A 104 27.42 11.99 -23.20
C GLY A 104 28.09 13.35 -23.34
N GLU A 105 27.73 14.26 -22.43
CA GLU A 105 28.26 15.62 -22.37
C GLU A 105 29.61 15.64 -21.64
N ALA A 106 30.54 16.46 -22.13
CA ALA A 106 31.82 16.66 -21.45
C ALA A 106 31.57 17.23 -20.05
N CYS A 107 32.30 16.73 -19.06
CA CYS A 107 32.17 17.14 -17.66
C CYS A 107 30.73 17.08 -17.14
N SER A 108 29.93 16.14 -17.67
CA SER A 108 28.51 15.96 -17.32
C SER A 108 27.67 17.24 -17.46
N GLY A 109 28.11 18.20 -18.28
CA GLY A 109 27.44 19.50 -18.43
C GLY A 109 27.55 20.43 -17.21
N ARG A 110 28.43 20.12 -16.25
CA ARG A 110 28.58 20.84 -14.97
C ARG A 110 29.99 21.38 -14.74
N GLY A 111 30.76 21.52 -15.81
CA GLY A 111 32.12 22.00 -15.77
C GLY A 111 32.64 22.28 -17.17
N ASP A 112 33.80 22.93 -17.23
CA ASP A 112 34.49 23.23 -18.46
C ASP A 112 35.60 22.19 -18.69
N CYS A 113 35.67 21.64 -19.90
CA CYS A 113 36.74 20.72 -20.27
C CYS A 113 37.98 21.52 -20.69
N VAL A 114 39.00 21.53 -19.84
CA VAL A 114 40.25 22.27 -20.06
C VAL A 114 41.38 21.28 -20.17
N CYS A 115 41.98 21.17 -21.36
CA CYS A 115 43.11 20.30 -21.62
C CYS A 115 42.88 18.81 -21.22
N GLY A 116 41.67 18.29 -21.48
CA GLY A 116 41.33 16.89 -21.20
C GLY A 116 40.97 16.58 -19.75
N GLU A 117 40.99 17.59 -18.86
CA GLU A 117 40.50 17.48 -17.48
C GLU A 117 39.27 18.39 -17.28
N CYS A 118 38.38 17.99 -16.38
CA CYS A 118 37.18 18.76 -16.07
C CYS A 118 37.40 19.73 -14.92
N GLN A 119 37.11 21.01 -15.17
CA GLN A 119 37.02 22.04 -14.15
C GLN A 119 35.55 22.25 -13.77
N CYS A 120 35.15 21.69 -12.64
CA CYS A 120 33.74 21.74 -12.21
C CYS A 120 33.31 23.15 -11.80
N HIS A 121 32.09 23.52 -12.19
CA HIS A 121 31.53 24.83 -11.89
C HIS A 121 31.25 24.97 -10.40
N GLN A 122 31.69 26.10 -9.83
CA GLN A 122 31.36 26.44 -8.45
C GLN A 122 29.91 26.96 -8.35
N ARG A 123 29.22 26.55 -7.29
CA ARG A 123 27.85 27.00 -6.99
C ARG A 123 27.87 28.35 -6.26
N THR A 124 26.73 29.05 -6.27
CA THR A 124 26.54 30.26 -5.45
C THR A 124 26.59 29.97 -3.95
N ASN A 125 26.05 28.82 -3.54
CA ASN A 125 26.22 28.30 -2.19
C ASN A 125 27.51 27.48 -2.11
N THR A 126 28.48 27.97 -1.34
CA THR A 126 29.80 27.32 -1.20
C THR A 126 29.76 25.97 -0.50
N GLN A 127 28.67 25.64 0.20
CA GLN A 127 28.47 24.32 0.80
C GLN A 127 28.04 23.25 -0.21
N GLU A 128 27.56 23.67 -1.38
CA GLU A 128 27.13 22.78 -2.45
C GLU A 128 28.27 22.60 -3.44
N VAL A 129 28.83 21.40 -3.45
CA VAL A 129 30.03 21.07 -4.22
C VAL A 129 29.64 20.10 -5.32
N VAL A 130 30.09 20.41 -6.54
CA VAL A 130 30.09 19.50 -7.68
C VAL A 130 31.53 19.07 -7.93
N ASP A 131 31.77 17.78 -7.98
CA ASP A 131 33.12 17.22 -8.03
C ASP A 131 33.20 15.90 -8.81
N GLY A 132 34.35 15.22 -8.66
CA GLY A 132 34.72 14.03 -9.41
C GLY A 132 35.37 14.37 -10.75
N GLN A 133 36.11 13.40 -11.30
CA GLN A 133 36.89 13.54 -12.54
C GLN A 133 36.09 14.09 -13.74
N TYR A 134 34.78 13.85 -13.75
CA TYR A 134 33.88 14.26 -14.82
C TYR A 134 32.74 15.18 -14.33
N CYS A 135 32.90 15.83 -13.17
CA CYS A 135 31.88 16.68 -12.53
C CYS A 135 30.51 15.99 -12.37
N HIS A 136 30.54 14.68 -12.16
CA HIS A 136 29.35 13.83 -12.11
C HIS A 136 28.85 13.62 -10.68
N CYS A 137 29.68 13.93 -9.69
CA CYS A 137 29.36 13.83 -8.28
C CYS A 137 28.87 15.18 -7.76
N ASP A 138 27.99 15.12 -6.77
CA ASP A 138 27.61 16.27 -5.96
C ASP A 138 27.23 15.83 -4.55
N ASN A 139 27.25 16.77 -3.60
CA ASN A 139 26.94 16.54 -2.19
C ASN A 139 25.52 17.01 -1.79
N PHE A 140 24.65 17.32 -2.74
CA PHE A 140 23.34 17.95 -2.46
C PHE A 140 22.13 17.28 -3.14
N THR A 141 22.35 16.25 -3.97
CA THR A 141 21.29 15.48 -4.66
C THR A 141 21.09 14.09 -4.05
N CYS A 142 21.28 13.94 -2.74
CA CYS A 142 21.03 12.68 -2.03
C CYS A 142 19.54 12.48 -1.65
N PRO A 143 19.12 11.23 -1.40
CA PRO A 143 17.82 10.93 -0.82
C PRO A 143 17.53 11.71 0.46
N ARG A 144 16.25 12.05 0.67
CA ARG A 144 15.77 12.85 1.80
C ARG A 144 14.75 12.06 2.61
N ASP A 145 14.74 12.30 3.92
CA ASP A 145 13.71 11.77 4.81
C ASP A 145 12.36 12.46 4.61
N GLU A 146 11.33 11.99 5.32
CA GLU A 146 9.98 12.57 5.29
C GLU A 146 9.96 14.06 5.68
N LYS A 147 10.93 14.50 6.50
CA LYS A 147 11.13 15.89 6.94
C LYS A 147 12.00 16.70 5.98
N GLN A 148 12.25 16.19 4.78
CA GLN A 148 13.06 16.82 3.72
C GLN A 148 14.55 17.03 4.08
N ARG A 149 15.07 16.30 5.07
CA ARG A 149 16.48 16.35 5.47
C ARG A 149 17.27 15.32 4.66
N MET A 150 18.38 15.75 4.05
CA MET A 150 19.27 14.84 3.32
C MET A 150 19.90 13.81 4.26
N CYS A 151 19.92 12.55 3.83
CA CYS A 151 20.53 11.44 4.57
C CYS A 151 20.08 11.36 6.04
N GLY A 152 18.82 11.66 6.31
CA GLY A 152 18.25 11.60 7.66
C GLY A 152 18.70 12.72 8.60
N GLY A 153 19.51 13.67 8.12
CA GLY A 153 20.13 14.74 8.89
C GLY A 153 21.61 14.49 9.19
N PRO A 154 22.35 15.54 9.58
CA PRO A 154 23.80 15.44 9.83
C PRO A 154 24.14 14.51 11.00
N GLU A 155 23.22 14.26 11.93
CA GLU A 155 23.40 13.28 13.00
C GLU A 155 23.26 11.81 12.55
N ARG A 156 22.78 11.56 11.32
CA ARG A 156 22.53 10.21 10.80
C ARG A 156 23.38 9.84 9.59
N GLY A 157 23.81 10.83 8.83
CA GLY A 157 24.67 10.60 7.67
C GLY A 157 24.97 11.88 6.90
N PHE A 158 25.86 11.74 5.93
CA PHE A 158 26.22 12.82 5.02
C PHE A 158 26.16 12.34 3.56
N CYS A 159 26.01 13.29 2.64
CA CYS A 159 25.93 13.01 1.22
C CYS A 159 27.33 12.97 0.60
N SER A 160 27.69 11.84 -0.01
CA SER A 160 28.93 11.66 -0.76
C SER A 160 28.61 11.17 -2.17
N CYS A 161 28.88 11.99 -3.19
CA CYS A 161 28.59 11.71 -4.59
C CYS A 161 27.18 11.11 -4.80
N LYS A 162 26.14 11.84 -4.38
CA LYS A 162 24.71 11.46 -4.52
C LYS A 162 24.30 10.20 -3.75
N LYS A 163 25.16 9.64 -2.92
CA LYS A 163 24.86 8.51 -2.03
C LYS A 163 24.98 8.93 -0.57
N CYS A 164 24.08 8.45 0.27
CA CYS A 164 24.18 8.69 1.70
C CYS A 164 25.20 7.74 2.32
N VAL A 165 26.14 8.31 3.07
CA VAL A 165 27.06 7.57 3.94
C VAL A 165 26.54 7.71 5.35
N CYS A 166 26.08 6.59 5.92
CA CYS A 166 25.42 6.58 7.21
C CYS A 166 26.43 6.57 8.37
N GLU A 167 26.10 7.31 9.42
CA GLU A 167 26.83 7.33 10.68
C GLU A 167 26.59 6.04 11.47
N LYS A 168 27.47 5.76 12.44
CA LYS A 168 27.35 4.57 13.29
C LYS A 168 26.00 4.57 14.02
N GLY A 169 25.26 3.46 13.92
CA GLY A 169 23.92 3.32 14.49
C GLY A 169 22.78 3.43 13.46
N TRP A 170 23.12 3.73 12.21
CA TRP A 170 22.19 3.84 11.08
C TRP A 170 22.62 2.93 9.93
N THR A 171 21.64 2.42 9.19
CA THR A 171 21.86 1.54 8.03
C THR A 171 21.53 2.25 6.73
N ASP A 172 22.09 1.77 5.63
CA ASP A 172 21.82 2.22 4.27
C ASP A 172 20.67 1.48 3.58
N GLU A 173 19.90 0.64 4.30
CA GLU A 173 18.79 -0.16 3.75
C GLU A 173 17.75 0.66 2.96
N ASP A 174 17.50 1.90 3.39
CA ASP A 174 16.56 2.84 2.78
C ASP A 174 17.23 3.86 1.85
N ASN A 175 18.54 3.76 1.62
CA ASN A 175 19.41 4.73 0.94
C ASN A 175 19.41 6.16 1.52
N ALA A 176 18.78 6.37 2.68
CA ALA A 176 18.54 7.68 3.29
C ALA A 176 19.00 7.75 4.75
N CYS A 177 19.60 6.69 5.29
CA CYS A 177 20.08 6.61 6.67
C CYS A 177 18.98 6.89 7.71
N THR A 178 17.73 6.52 7.43
CA THR A 178 16.62 6.71 8.37
C THR A 178 16.36 5.48 9.23
N CYS A 179 16.85 4.33 8.81
CA CYS A 179 16.77 3.06 9.51
C CYS A 179 17.88 2.92 10.56
N THR A 180 17.50 2.67 11.82
CA THR A 180 18.45 2.48 12.93
C THR A 180 18.85 1.01 13.08
N THR A 181 20.08 0.77 13.56
CA THR A 181 20.56 -0.55 13.99
C THR A 181 20.24 -0.84 15.46
N ASP A 182 19.63 0.08 16.18
CA ASP A 182 19.29 -0.12 17.59
C ASP A 182 17.96 -0.87 17.74
N ASP A 183 18.04 -2.10 18.23
CA ASP A 183 16.89 -2.96 18.48
C ASP A 183 16.26 -2.73 19.87
N SER A 184 16.78 -1.81 20.68
CA SER A 184 16.30 -1.57 22.06
C SER A 184 14.80 -1.28 22.13
N ALA A 185 14.26 -0.56 21.13
CA ALA A 185 12.85 -0.23 21.02
C ALA A 185 11.95 -1.44 20.67
N CYS A 186 12.54 -2.54 20.21
CA CYS A 186 11.86 -3.80 19.87
C CYS A 186 11.91 -4.83 21.00
N LEU A 187 12.55 -4.53 22.13
CA LEU A 187 12.69 -5.48 23.25
C LEU A 187 11.49 -5.44 24.19
N ASP A 188 10.95 -6.62 24.52
CA ASP A 188 9.94 -6.80 25.55
C ASP A 188 10.52 -6.73 26.97
N LYS A 189 9.66 -6.77 28.00
CA LYS A 189 10.06 -6.70 29.42
C LYS A 189 10.99 -7.85 29.87
N LYS A 190 11.03 -8.94 29.10
CA LYS A 190 11.84 -10.14 29.35
C LYS A 190 13.09 -10.17 28.45
N GLY A 191 13.28 -9.18 27.58
CA GLY A 191 14.40 -9.08 26.64
C GLY A 191 14.20 -9.87 25.34
N GLY A 192 12.97 -10.33 25.04
CA GLY A 192 12.63 -10.92 23.75
C GLY A 192 12.40 -9.85 22.68
N VAL A 193 12.78 -10.13 21.43
CA VAL A 193 12.53 -9.23 20.29
C VAL A 193 11.10 -9.43 19.81
N CYS A 194 10.31 -8.35 19.79
CA CYS A 194 8.93 -8.35 19.28
C CYS A 194 8.05 -9.47 19.86
N ASN A 195 8.17 -9.74 21.17
CA ASN A 195 7.52 -10.86 21.89
C ASN A 195 7.70 -12.24 21.23
N GLY A 196 8.71 -12.43 20.37
CA GLY A 196 8.91 -13.64 19.58
C GLY A 196 7.94 -13.82 18.40
N ASN A 197 7.07 -12.85 18.17
CA ASN A 197 6.02 -12.89 17.14
C ASN A 197 6.31 -11.94 15.96
N GLY A 198 7.57 -11.53 15.79
CA GLY A 198 7.95 -10.54 14.78
C GLY A 198 9.46 -10.45 14.57
N ILE A 199 9.85 -9.64 13.60
CA ILE A 199 11.24 -9.30 13.29
C ILE A 199 11.42 -7.80 13.52
N CYS A 200 12.46 -7.40 14.25
CA CYS A 200 12.80 -5.98 14.38
C CYS A 200 13.47 -5.47 13.10
N SER A 201 12.97 -4.37 12.55
CA SER A 201 13.50 -3.72 11.37
C SER A 201 13.42 -2.22 11.59
N CYS A 202 14.57 -1.53 11.54
CA CYS A 202 14.67 -0.08 11.77
C CYS A 202 14.13 0.38 13.14
N GLY A 203 14.33 -0.42 14.20
CA GLY A 203 13.81 -0.12 15.53
C GLY A 203 12.29 -0.25 15.67
N GLN A 204 11.62 -0.91 14.71
CA GLN A 204 10.19 -1.19 14.74
C GLN A 204 9.92 -2.68 14.49
N CYS A 205 8.95 -3.24 15.19
CA CYS A 205 8.56 -4.62 15.02
C CYS A 205 7.68 -4.82 13.78
N LYS A 206 8.13 -5.69 12.87
CA LYS A 206 7.32 -6.22 11.77
C LYS A 206 6.72 -7.54 12.23
N CYS A 207 5.45 -7.51 12.60
CA CYS A 207 4.74 -8.66 13.18
C CYS A 207 4.46 -9.74 12.14
N LEU A 208 4.54 -11.00 12.58
CA LEU A 208 4.30 -12.18 11.76
C LEU A 208 2.81 -12.34 11.47
N GLU A 209 2.54 -12.84 10.27
CA GLU A 209 1.22 -13.29 9.84
C GLU A 209 1.25 -14.82 9.77
N THR A 210 0.30 -15.46 10.44
CA THR A 210 0.21 -16.93 10.52
C THR A 210 -1.14 -17.40 9.97
N ASP A 211 -1.27 -18.69 9.69
CA ASP A 211 -2.55 -19.30 9.28
C ASP A 211 -3.68 -19.10 10.30
N ARG A 212 -3.32 -18.73 11.55
CA ARG A 212 -4.25 -18.47 12.64
C ARG A 212 -4.60 -16.99 12.79
N GLY A 213 -3.94 -16.07 12.10
CA GLY A 213 -4.14 -14.63 12.28
C GLY A 213 -2.85 -13.82 12.26
N ARG A 214 -3.02 -12.51 12.33
CA ARG A 214 -1.94 -11.52 12.31
C ARG A 214 -1.69 -10.97 13.72
N TYR A 215 -0.42 -10.93 14.11
CA TYR A 215 -0.02 -10.24 15.34
C TYR A 215 0.03 -8.73 15.10
N GLU A 216 -0.39 -7.96 16.11
CA GLU A 216 -0.49 -6.50 16.12
C GLU A 216 0.09 -5.94 17.43
N GLY A 217 0.22 -4.61 17.51
CA GLY A 217 0.86 -3.93 18.63
C GLY A 217 2.30 -3.48 18.32
N GLN A 218 2.86 -2.61 19.16
CA GLN A 218 4.20 -2.04 18.95
C GLN A 218 5.28 -3.11 19.02
N LEU A 219 5.07 -4.15 19.81
CA LEU A 219 5.96 -5.27 20.04
C LEU A 219 5.32 -6.61 19.64
N CYS A 220 4.28 -6.62 18.81
CA CYS A 220 3.57 -7.82 18.37
C CYS A 220 2.98 -8.64 19.54
N GLU A 221 2.49 -7.94 20.56
CA GLU A 221 1.92 -8.51 21.77
C GLU A 221 0.49 -9.03 21.61
N ASP A 222 -0.27 -8.49 20.65
CA ASP A 222 -1.68 -8.79 20.48
C ASP A 222 -1.90 -9.66 19.24
N CYS A 223 -2.80 -10.64 19.30
CA CYS A 223 -3.30 -11.34 18.11
C CYS A 223 -4.81 -11.57 18.25
N PRO A 224 -5.64 -10.66 17.71
CA PRO A 224 -7.10 -10.77 17.81
C PRO A 224 -7.66 -11.99 17.06
N ASP A 225 -7.07 -12.32 15.91
CA ASP A 225 -7.55 -13.37 15.00
C ASP A 225 -7.02 -14.77 15.35
N CYS A 226 -5.89 -14.84 16.07
CA CYS A 226 -5.36 -16.08 16.63
C CYS A 226 -6.36 -16.58 17.66
N GLY A 227 -7.42 -17.28 17.22
CA GLY A 227 -8.57 -17.73 18.00
C GLY A 227 -8.19 -17.86 19.47
N GLY A 228 -8.65 -16.90 20.27
CA GLY A 228 -8.14 -16.67 21.62
C GLY A 228 -8.42 -17.85 22.55
N LYS A 229 -8.57 -17.61 23.85
CA LYS A 229 -9.05 -18.65 24.78
C LYS A 229 -10.51 -19.09 24.49
N CYS A 230 -11.11 -18.73 23.36
CA CYS A 230 -12.49 -19.08 23.02
C CYS A 230 -12.75 -20.59 23.11
N ASP A 231 -11.87 -21.42 22.54
CA ASP A 231 -12.01 -22.89 22.61
C ASP A 231 -11.77 -23.42 24.02
N ASP A 232 -10.83 -22.85 24.77
CA ASP A 232 -10.53 -23.23 26.16
C ASP A 232 -11.66 -22.84 27.13
N LEU A 233 -12.31 -21.70 26.88
CA LEU A 233 -13.37 -21.16 27.73
C LEU A 233 -14.73 -21.74 27.36
N ARG A 234 -14.93 -22.21 26.13
CA ARG A 234 -16.19 -22.78 25.64
C ARG A 234 -16.78 -23.82 26.61
N PRO A 235 -16.06 -24.86 27.06
CA PRO A 235 -16.62 -25.86 27.98
C PRO A 235 -17.11 -25.26 29.30
N CYS A 236 -16.44 -24.20 29.78
CA CYS A 236 -16.81 -23.51 31.01
C CYS A 236 -18.09 -22.69 30.86
N VAL A 237 -18.27 -22.03 29.71
CA VAL A 237 -19.51 -21.29 29.45
C VAL A 237 -20.69 -22.25 29.27
N GLU A 238 -20.51 -23.35 28.53
CA GLU A 238 -21.51 -24.40 28.33
C GLU A 238 -21.99 -24.99 29.67
N CYS A 239 -21.07 -25.34 30.56
CA CYS A 239 -21.41 -26.02 31.82
C CYS A 239 -21.95 -25.08 32.90
N GLN A 240 -21.43 -23.86 33.04
CA GLN A 240 -21.84 -22.94 34.12
C GLN A 240 -23.13 -22.19 33.81
N ILE A 241 -23.39 -21.81 32.55
CA ILE A 241 -24.58 -21.05 32.18
C ILE A 241 -25.74 -21.97 31.79
N TRP A 242 -25.49 -22.96 30.93
CA TRP A 242 -26.54 -23.78 30.33
C TRP A 242 -26.59 -25.21 30.82
N GLN A 243 -25.71 -25.59 31.76
CA GLN A 243 -25.62 -26.95 32.29
C GLN A 243 -25.51 -28.00 31.17
N SER A 244 -24.87 -27.62 30.06
CA SER A 244 -24.67 -28.45 28.87
C SER A 244 -23.17 -28.58 28.56
N GLY A 245 -22.82 -29.29 27.48
CA GLY A 245 -21.44 -29.45 27.04
C GLY A 245 -20.82 -30.82 27.36
N GLU A 246 -19.50 -30.82 27.58
CA GLU A 246 -18.67 -32.02 27.79
C GLU A 246 -18.28 -32.23 29.27
N TYR A 247 -18.32 -31.18 30.09
CA TYR A 247 -17.98 -31.26 31.51
C TYR A 247 -19.16 -31.71 32.37
N ASN A 248 -18.94 -32.73 33.19
CA ASN A 248 -19.84 -33.12 34.28
C ASN A 248 -19.82 -32.07 35.42
N GLU A 249 -20.79 -32.08 36.33
CA GLU A 249 -20.91 -31.08 37.41
C GLU A 249 -19.62 -30.91 38.24
N ASP A 250 -18.94 -32.00 38.58
CA ASP A 250 -17.69 -31.96 39.34
C ASP A 250 -16.51 -31.42 38.52
N ALA A 251 -16.45 -31.76 37.24
CA ALA A 251 -15.42 -31.27 36.32
C ALA A 251 -15.58 -29.77 36.05
N CYS A 252 -16.82 -29.32 35.90
CA CYS A 252 -17.17 -27.91 35.73
C CYS A 252 -16.74 -27.09 36.96
N ARG A 253 -17.02 -27.58 38.19
CA ARG A 253 -16.68 -26.87 39.42
C ARG A 253 -15.17 -26.75 39.68
N ASN A 254 -14.41 -27.78 39.29
CA ASN A 254 -12.98 -27.83 39.56
C ASN A 254 -12.12 -27.16 38.46
N ASN A 255 -12.52 -27.24 37.19
CA ASN A 255 -11.74 -26.70 36.07
C ASN A 255 -12.14 -25.28 35.68
N CYS A 256 -13.36 -24.83 36.01
CA CYS A 256 -13.87 -23.52 35.63
C CYS A 256 -13.92 -22.58 36.84
N THR A 257 -12.81 -21.92 37.13
CA THR A 257 -12.71 -20.90 38.19
C THR A 257 -12.84 -19.47 37.66
N VAL A 258 -13.36 -19.33 36.43
CA VAL A 258 -13.51 -18.05 35.71
C VAL A 258 -14.78 -17.32 36.17
N GLU A 259 -14.73 -15.98 36.17
CA GLU A 259 -15.88 -15.14 36.54
C GLU A 259 -16.73 -14.88 35.30
N ILE A 260 -18.02 -15.28 35.33
CA ILE A 260 -18.94 -15.15 34.19
C ILE A 260 -20.04 -14.15 34.53
N MET A 261 -20.25 -13.18 33.65
CA MET A 261 -21.31 -12.17 33.72
C MET A 261 -22.23 -12.29 32.51
N THR A 262 -23.54 -12.20 32.70
CA THR A 262 -24.47 -12.18 31.56
C THR A 262 -24.79 -10.74 31.15
N GLN A 263 -24.92 -10.49 29.84
CA GLN A 263 -25.19 -9.18 29.26
C GLN A 263 -26.13 -9.28 28.07
N THR A 264 -26.88 -8.19 27.82
CA THR A 264 -27.82 -8.08 26.68
C THR A 264 -27.10 -7.74 25.37
N SER A 265 -25.87 -7.23 25.43
CA SER A 265 -25.04 -6.87 24.27
C SER A 265 -23.56 -7.13 24.55
N LEU A 266 -22.81 -7.62 23.57
CA LEU A 266 -21.37 -7.93 23.70
C LEU A 266 -20.50 -6.99 22.85
N PRO A 267 -19.26 -6.68 23.29
CA PRO A 267 -18.25 -5.96 22.49
C PRO A 267 -17.73 -6.78 21.30
N GLU A 268 -16.97 -6.13 20.40
CA GLU A 268 -16.58 -6.65 19.05
C GLU A 268 -15.75 -7.94 19.04
N ALA A 269 -15.01 -8.28 20.10
CA ALA A 269 -14.25 -9.53 20.19
C ALA A 269 -15.15 -10.70 20.64
N LEU A 270 -15.70 -11.46 19.68
CA LEU A 270 -16.85 -12.34 19.91
C LEU A 270 -16.55 -13.81 19.57
N CYS A 271 -16.61 -14.68 20.58
CA CYS A 271 -16.58 -16.14 20.42
C CYS A 271 -18.00 -16.64 20.09
N ILE A 272 -18.15 -17.38 18.99
CA ILE A 272 -19.45 -17.89 18.51
C ILE A 272 -19.39 -19.41 18.38
N PHE A 273 -20.29 -20.11 19.05
CA PHE A 273 -20.33 -21.57 19.03
C PHE A 273 -21.75 -22.10 18.86
N THR A 274 -21.85 -23.30 18.30
CA THR A 274 -23.11 -24.02 18.11
C THR A 274 -23.14 -25.22 19.05
N ASP A 275 -24.21 -25.32 19.84
CA ASP A 275 -24.45 -26.44 20.75
C ASP A 275 -25.01 -27.66 19.99
N LYS A 276 -25.09 -28.80 20.68
CA LYS A 276 -25.64 -30.08 20.18
C LYS A 276 -27.10 -29.97 19.70
N ASP A 277 -27.86 -29.03 20.27
CA ASP A 277 -29.26 -28.76 19.92
C ASP A 277 -29.41 -27.85 18.68
N GLY A 278 -28.30 -27.47 18.01
CA GLY A 278 -28.32 -26.58 16.86
C GLY A 278 -28.54 -25.10 17.21
N CYS A 279 -28.50 -24.76 18.49
CA CYS A 279 -28.58 -23.38 18.97
C CYS A 279 -27.22 -22.71 18.97
N THR A 280 -27.16 -21.44 18.54
CA THR A 280 -25.94 -20.63 18.56
C THR A 280 -25.86 -19.83 19.85
N PHE A 281 -24.75 -19.93 20.57
CA PHE A 281 -24.46 -19.09 21.72
C PHE A 281 -23.20 -18.25 21.48
N ARG A 282 -23.14 -17.11 22.16
CA ARG A 282 -22.18 -16.04 21.90
C ARG A 282 -21.65 -15.50 23.21
N PHE A 283 -20.34 -15.34 23.31
CA PHE A 283 -19.68 -14.76 24.48
C PHE A 283 -18.42 -13.98 24.09
N SER A 284 -17.99 -13.06 24.94
CA SER A 284 -16.69 -12.38 24.86
C SER A 284 -15.94 -12.54 26.19
N TYR A 285 -14.65 -12.21 26.22
CA TYR A 285 -13.89 -12.20 27.47
C TYR A 285 -12.95 -11.00 27.54
N SER A 286 -12.70 -10.51 28.75
CA SER A 286 -11.70 -9.47 29.04
C SER A 286 -10.64 -10.00 30.01
N LEU A 287 -9.43 -9.45 29.91
CA LEU A 287 -8.33 -9.73 30.80
C LEU A 287 -8.00 -8.45 31.59
N ASP A 288 -8.02 -8.54 32.92
CA ASP A 288 -7.59 -7.43 33.78
C ASP A 288 -6.06 -7.27 33.76
N ALA A 289 -5.55 -6.15 34.28
CA ALA A 289 -4.10 -5.87 34.42
C ALA A 289 -3.30 -6.93 35.22
N SER A 290 -3.99 -7.80 35.97
CA SER A 290 -3.41 -8.95 36.69
C SER A 290 -3.58 -10.29 35.95
N ASN A 291 -3.94 -10.26 34.67
CA ASN A 291 -4.21 -11.44 33.83
C ASN A 291 -5.40 -12.32 34.32
N LYS A 292 -6.33 -11.73 35.07
CA LYS A 292 -7.58 -12.38 35.51
C LYS A 292 -8.60 -12.31 34.37
N THR A 293 -9.22 -13.44 34.05
CA THR A 293 -10.19 -13.55 32.94
C THR A 293 -11.63 -13.39 33.42
N THR A 294 -12.38 -12.49 32.80
CA THR A 294 -13.82 -12.27 33.01
C THR A 294 -14.55 -12.55 31.69
N ILE A 295 -15.61 -13.37 31.73
CA ILE A 295 -16.38 -13.77 30.55
C ILE A 295 -17.71 -13.03 30.55
N TYR A 296 -18.10 -12.46 29.41
CA TYR A 296 -19.42 -11.87 29.18
C TYR A 296 -20.22 -12.74 28.22
N VAL A 297 -21.42 -13.15 28.60
CA VAL A 297 -22.24 -14.10 27.83
C VAL A 297 -23.59 -13.48 27.48
N LEU A 298 -24.09 -13.71 26.28
CA LEU A 298 -25.46 -13.31 25.91
C LEU A 298 -26.50 -14.13 26.68
N ASP A 299 -27.52 -13.46 27.23
CA ASP A 299 -28.57 -14.08 28.05
C ASP A 299 -29.36 -15.19 27.32
N THR A 300 -29.45 -15.14 25.99
CA THR A 300 -30.28 -16.05 25.18
C THR A 300 -29.50 -16.72 24.06
N LYS A 301 -29.72 -18.03 23.85
CA LYS A 301 -29.23 -18.76 22.67
C LYS A 301 -30.12 -18.46 21.45
N ASP A 302 -29.50 -18.26 20.28
CA ASP A 302 -30.20 -18.16 19.00
C ASP A 302 -30.48 -19.57 18.47
N CYS A 303 -31.69 -20.08 18.72
CA CYS A 303 -32.13 -21.40 18.25
C CYS A 303 -33.00 -21.29 16.98
N PRO A 304 -32.79 -22.13 15.95
CA PRO A 304 -33.70 -22.19 14.81
C PRO A 304 -35.09 -22.67 15.28
N GLN A 305 -36.15 -21.95 14.90
CA GLN A 305 -37.51 -22.35 15.25
C GLN A 305 -37.89 -23.65 14.50
N PRO A 306 -38.53 -24.62 15.17
CA PRO A 306 -39.01 -25.81 14.50
C PRO A 306 -40.09 -25.41 13.49
N ALA A 307 -39.84 -25.68 12.20
CA ALA A 307 -40.84 -25.45 11.17
C ALA A 307 -42.10 -26.26 11.50
N ASN A 308 -43.27 -25.63 11.50
CA ASN A 308 -44.53 -26.33 11.75
C ASN A 308 -44.92 -27.15 10.50
N VAL A 309 -44.34 -28.35 10.40
CA VAL A 309 -44.49 -29.26 9.26
C VAL A 309 -45.96 -29.53 8.94
N MET A 310 -46.81 -29.62 9.97
CA MET A 310 -48.25 -29.83 9.80
C MET A 310 -48.94 -28.65 9.09
N ALA A 311 -48.57 -27.41 9.41
CA ALA A 311 -49.14 -26.23 8.75
C ALA A 311 -48.75 -26.16 7.26
N ILE A 312 -47.52 -26.55 6.93
CA ILE A 312 -47.04 -26.61 5.53
C ILE A 312 -47.79 -27.68 4.76
N ILE A 313 -47.93 -28.88 5.32
CA ILE A 313 -48.67 -29.99 4.67
C ILE A 313 -50.13 -29.62 4.44
N ILE A 314 -50.81 -29.06 5.45
CA ILE A 314 -52.21 -28.64 5.35
C ILE A 314 -52.36 -27.52 4.32
N GLY A 315 -51.45 -26.55 4.31
CA GLY A 315 -51.45 -25.44 3.36
C GLY A 315 -51.31 -25.89 1.91
N VAL A 316 -50.34 -26.79 1.64
CA VAL A 316 -50.10 -27.32 0.28
C VAL A 316 -51.27 -28.20 -0.18
N ALA A 317 -51.72 -29.13 0.67
CA ALA A 317 -52.84 -30.01 0.34
C ALA A 317 -54.14 -29.22 0.08
N GLY A 318 -54.43 -28.22 0.93
CA GLY A 318 -55.59 -27.34 0.76
C GLY A 318 -55.52 -26.50 -0.52
N GLY A 319 -54.35 -25.96 -0.84
CA GLY A 319 -54.15 -25.18 -2.07
C GLY A 319 -54.40 -25.99 -3.34
N ILE A 320 -53.89 -27.23 -3.40
CA ILE A 320 -54.11 -28.15 -4.54
C ILE A 320 -55.60 -28.48 -4.69
N LEU A 321 -56.30 -28.75 -3.58
CA LEU A 321 -57.71 -29.09 -3.59
C LEU A 321 -58.57 -27.92 -4.10
N ILE A 322 -58.30 -26.70 -3.63
CA ILE A 322 -59.01 -25.49 -4.06
C ILE A 322 -58.76 -25.20 -5.55
N ALA A 323 -57.52 -25.32 -6.02
CA ALA A 323 -57.19 -25.13 -7.42
C ALA A 323 -57.93 -26.14 -8.32
N GLY A 324 -58.01 -27.40 -7.91
CA GLY A 324 -58.77 -28.44 -8.62
C GLY A 324 -60.27 -28.14 -8.69
N ILE A 325 -60.88 -27.68 -7.59
CA ILE A 325 -62.29 -27.29 -7.55
C ILE A 325 -62.56 -26.08 -8.45
N LEU A 326 -61.71 -25.06 -8.42
CA LEU A 326 -61.84 -23.88 -9.28
C LEU A 326 -61.76 -24.26 -10.76
N LEU A 327 -60.82 -25.13 -11.14
CA LEU A 327 -60.69 -25.60 -12.52
C LEU A 327 -61.94 -26.40 -12.95
N ALA A 328 -62.46 -27.26 -12.09
CA ALA A 328 -63.70 -28.00 -12.36
C ALA A 328 -64.92 -27.07 -12.52
N LEU A 329 -65.02 -26.02 -11.71
CA LEU A 329 -66.09 -25.00 -11.82
C LEU A 329 -65.99 -24.21 -13.13
N ILE A 330 -64.78 -23.80 -13.51
CA ILE A 330 -64.54 -23.09 -14.78
C ILE A 330 -64.94 -23.98 -15.97
N VAL A 331 -64.52 -25.24 -15.97
CA VAL A 331 -64.88 -26.21 -17.02
C VAL A 331 -66.39 -26.43 -17.07
N ARG A 332 -67.04 -26.60 -15.91
CA ARG A 332 -68.50 -26.77 -15.83
C ARG A 332 -69.26 -25.55 -16.34
N LEU A 333 -68.80 -24.33 -16.02
CA LEU A 333 -69.36 -23.10 -16.55
C LEU A 333 -69.20 -23.01 -18.07
N PHE A 334 -68.01 -23.34 -18.59
CA PHE A 334 -67.75 -23.35 -20.02
C PHE A 334 -68.69 -24.31 -20.78
N PHE A 335 -68.82 -25.55 -20.31
CA PHE A 335 -69.75 -26.52 -20.90
C PHE A 335 -71.20 -26.05 -20.78
N PHE A 336 -71.62 -25.51 -19.63
CA PHE A 336 -72.97 -24.98 -19.47
C PHE A 336 -73.30 -23.86 -20.46
N PHE A 337 -72.38 -22.91 -20.68
CA PHE A 337 -72.57 -21.84 -21.66
C PHE A 337 -72.57 -22.38 -23.10
N LYS A 338 -71.69 -23.32 -23.42
CA LYS A 338 -71.63 -23.95 -24.75
C LYS A 338 -72.90 -24.74 -25.05
N ASP A 339 -73.34 -25.60 -24.14
CA ASP A 339 -74.58 -26.37 -24.28
C ASP A 339 -75.79 -25.45 -24.43
N ARG A 340 -75.87 -24.38 -23.64
CA ARG A 340 -76.97 -23.41 -23.77
C ARG A 340 -76.97 -22.72 -25.13
N ARG A 341 -75.79 -22.41 -25.69
CA ARG A 341 -75.64 -21.79 -27.02
C ARG A 341 -75.96 -22.78 -28.14
N ASP A 342 -75.48 -24.00 -28.04
CA ASP A 342 -75.73 -25.05 -29.03
C ASP A 342 -77.20 -25.49 -28.99
N TYR A 343 -77.83 -25.54 -27.80
CA TYR A 343 -79.27 -25.77 -27.64
C TYR A 343 -80.13 -24.66 -28.28
N ALA A 344 -79.75 -23.39 -28.09
CA ALA A 344 -80.44 -22.28 -28.74
C ALA A 344 -80.35 -22.37 -30.28
N ARG A 345 -79.16 -22.69 -30.82
CA ARG A 345 -78.97 -22.92 -32.26
C ARG A 345 -79.80 -24.10 -32.77
N PHE A 346 -79.89 -25.19 -32.00
CA PHE A 346 -80.71 -26.35 -32.34
C PHE A 346 -82.19 -25.98 -32.43
N LEU A 347 -82.73 -25.22 -31.47
CA LEU A 347 -84.13 -24.79 -31.50
C LEU A 347 -84.45 -23.90 -32.73
N GLU A 348 -83.53 -23.05 -33.16
CA GLU A 348 -83.66 -22.30 -34.41
C GLU A 348 -83.71 -23.22 -35.63
N GLN A 349 -82.82 -24.21 -35.70
CA GLN A 349 -82.82 -25.21 -36.77
C GLN A 349 -84.12 -26.03 -36.79
N VAL A 350 -84.63 -26.46 -35.64
CA VAL A 350 -85.91 -27.18 -35.54
C VAL A 350 -87.07 -26.32 -36.04
N LYS A 351 -87.14 -25.04 -35.65
CA LYS A 351 -88.19 -24.11 -36.14
C LYS A 351 -88.09 -23.85 -37.65
N ALA A 352 -86.88 -23.85 -38.21
CA ALA A 352 -86.65 -23.69 -39.64
C ALA A 352 -86.89 -24.97 -40.45
N THR A 353 -87.05 -26.13 -39.79
CA THR A 353 -87.29 -27.41 -40.45
C THR A 353 -88.79 -27.65 -40.58
N THR A 354 -89.34 -27.42 -41.76
CA THR A 354 -90.72 -27.80 -42.10
C THR A 354 -90.75 -29.30 -42.42
N TRP A 355 -91.28 -30.11 -41.51
CA TRP A 355 -91.53 -31.53 -41.76
C TRP A 355 -92.66 -31.67 -42.79
N GLY A 356 -92.35 -32.20 -43.98
CA GLY A 356 -93.33 -32.40 -45.05
C GLY A 356 -94.37 -33.46 -44.68
N GLN A 357 -95.62 -33.04 -44.50
CA GLN A 357 -96.79 -33.91 -44.43
C GLN A 357 -97.26 -34.29 -45.85
N GLU A 358 -96.41 -34.95 -46.65
CA GLU A 358 -96.85 -35.53 -47.92
C GLU A 358 -97.16 -37.02 -47.72
N GLU A 359 -98.45 -37.35 -47.64
CA GLU A 359 -98.93 -38.73 -47.75
C GLU A 359 -98.60 -39.28 -49.14
N ASN A 360 -98.06 -40.50 -49.17
CA ASN A 360 -97.51 -41.15 -50.37
C ASN A 360 -98.56 -41.24 -51.50
N PRO A 361 -98.30 -40.68 -52.70
CA PRO A 361 -99.25 -40.67 -53.83
C PRO A 361 -99.60 -42.05 -54.40
N ILE A 362 -98.94 -43.12 -53.95
CA ILE A 362 -99.24 -44.51 -54.35
C ILE A 362 -100.28 -45.15 -53.42
N TYR A 363 -100.63 -44.52 -52.29
CA TYR A 363 -101.57 -45.08 -51.32
C TYR A 363 -103.01 -45.01 -51.84
N LYS A 364 -103.64 -46.18 -52.07
CA LYS A 364 -105.07 -46.31 -52.40
C LYS A 364 -105.80 -46.92 -51.20
N ALA A 365 -106.78 -46.19 -50.66
CA ALA A 365 -107.60 -46.66 -49.54
C ALA A 365 -108.49 -47.86 -49.94
N ALA A 366 -108.63 -48.83 -49.04
CA ALA A 366 -109.24 -50.14 -49.32
C ALA A 366 -110.78 -50.17 -49.30
N ILE A 367 -111.47 -49.03 -49.29
CA ILE A 367 -112.93 -48.97 -49.10
C ILE A 367 -113.59 -48.24 -50.27
N SER A 368 -114.38 -48.99 -51.06
CA SER A 368 -115.23 -48.47 -52.12
C SER A 368 -116.70 -48.65 -51.75
N ASN A 369 -117.39 -47.58 -51.36
CA ASN A 369 -118.82 -47.59 -51.06
C ASN A 369 -119.63 -47.19 -52.29
N TYR A 370 -120.48 -48.10 -52.78
CA TYR A 370 -121.47 -47.84 -53.81
C TYR A 370 -122.87 -47.93 -53.20
N THR A 371 -123.62 -46.84 -53.22
CA THR A 371 -125.02 -46.79 -52.76
C THR A 371 -125.99 -47.09 -53.91
N ASN A 372 -126.84 -48.09 -53.74
CA ASN A 372 -127.85 -48.55 -54.71
C ASN A 372 -129.18 -47.78 -54.52
N PRO A 373 -129.77 -47.19 -55.57
CA PRO A 373 -130.89 -46.23 -55.47
C PRO A 373 -132.28 -46.78 -55.09
N THR A 374 -132.44 -48.03 -54.65
CA THR A 374 -133.78 -48.66 -54.48
C THR A 374 -134.34 -48.74 -53.04
N TYR A 375 -133.59 -48.33 -52.02
CA TYR A 375 -134.05 -48.28 -50.62
C TYR A 375 -133.45 -47.03 -49.98
N GLY A 376 -134.14 -46.17 -49.26
CA GLY A 376 -135.48 -46.17 -48.75
C GLY A 376 -135.51 -44.96 -47.81
N THR A 377 -136.49 -44.10 -48.03
CA THR A 377 -136.96 -43.09 -47.09
C THR A 377 -136.88 -43.54 -45.64
N ALA A 378 -136.37 -42.67 -44.77
CA ALA A 378 -136.96 -42.42 -43.45
C ALA A 378 -136.32 -41.15 -42.84
N LYS A 379 -136.99 -40.01 -43.02
CA LYS A 379 -137.04 -38.97 -41.97
C LYS A 379 -137.83 -39.58 -40.80
N PRO A 380 -137.53 -39.28 -39.52
CA PRO A 380 -137.95 -38.02 -38.87
C PRO A 380 -136.91 -37.49 -37.85
N VAL A 381 -136.76 -36.18 -37.62
CA VAL A 381 -137.60 -35.27 -36.83
C VAL A 381 -137.85 -35.76 -35.39
N GLN A 382 -137.26 -35.05 -34.43
CA GLN A 382 -138.06 -34.18 -33.56
C GLN A 382 -137.46 -32.78 -33.57
#